data_AF-A0A5A5T896-F1
#
_entry.id   AF-A0A5A5T896-F1
#
_cell.length_a   1.000
_cell.length_b   1.000
_cell.length_c   1.000
_cell.angle_alpha   90.00
_cell.angle_beta   90.00
_cell.angle_gamma   90.00
#
_symmetry.space_group_name_H-M   'P 1'
#
loop_
_entity.id
_entity.type
_entity.pdbx_description
1 polymer ?
#
loop_
_entity_poly.entity_id
_entity_poly.type
_entity_poly.pdbx_seq_one_letter_code
_entity_poly.pdbx_strand_id
1 'polypeptide(L)'
;MDQQNKDNLADNQKPLPPWLIVTCRRLWKWQALAWGLFLYDILMNSLASLLTIPSAFSIGLRGTLLEILYSNRYLLITVILLDIIVGIIARFPLSETTSQTPKLLFAPIHLISKKLMTVIIIVVTFILLILPLLSALPALTHAFAPTGLGLHEIHSGEYYGICDGSCSFDLQRMDGQLKIEARQAFQSHQSILGCSYLDWAREYDTTDAEANIYYEDQQCKSTFTGRYITYLAVVASSTNASILNYNRDLMQGLYIAQKEYNDSHSVGTHIRILLAAGGDPAGPGADGIQQSLFNQINQLEQTNTINAIVGLPFGFDTLTNLLSGQGIPIISIAPTISSKAIANYLSIVPSLQDEARSAFEYMKNSLHVCKVSVVYSSTDVYSVALEKAFYTAFGGSLVSALDYADNSSYSIDQVVQDLIDNSPDLVYFTGPAEDAGLMMEKLNEHQQKMKFMGGDNIYQFVHAPQASKAEFDNMYFTSYAFPDEWRAQKIAQAPAFINDYKQAFNPDLTHTGNPYTYTRSDSVAILGYDATLLLNKSTEQLPQLTPTTLWQRLLQYTPAQPFKDGLSGQIAFTPGTSTPNNKAVLVLQIQSELTHAIAVEAGYF
;
A
#
# COMPACT_ATOMS: atom_id res chain seq x y z
N MET A 1 -39.05 24.41 18.02
CA MET A 1 -38.03 25.43 18.34
C MET A 1 -36.65 24.81 18.21
N ASP A 2 -36.05 24.89 17.03
CA ASP A 2 -36.26 23.87 15.99
C ASP A 2 -34.91 23.33 15.52
N GLN A 3 -34.88 22.02 15.30
CA GLN A 3 -33.81 21.22 14.70
C GLN A 3 -33.39 21.74 13.31
N GLN A 4 -34.22 22.58 12.69
CA GLN A 4 -34.08 23.14 11.35
C GLN A 4 -32.96 24.19 11.20
N ASN A 5 -32.33 24.62 12.29
CA ASN A 5 -31.22 25.59 12.26
C ASN A 5 -29.82 24.94 12.37
N LYS A 6 -29.72 23.62 12.59
CA LYS A 6 -28.43 22.90 12.57
C LYS A 6 -28.06 22.39 11.17
N ASP A 7 -29.04 22.15 10.31
CA ASP A 7 -28.77 21.60 8.97
C ASP A 7 -28.35 22.68 7.95
N ASN A 8 -28.52 23.97 8.25
CA ASN A 8 -28.15 25.08 7.36
C ASN A 8 -26.71 25.61 7.57
N LEU A 9 -25.93 25.06 8.51
CA LEU A 9 -24.56 25.51 8.80
C LEU A 9 -23.47 24.54 8.28
N ALA A 10 -23.85 23.38 7.73
CA ALA A 10 -22.91 22.39 7.20
C ALA A 10 -22.73 22.43 5.66
N ASP A 11 -23.50 23.25 4.93
CA ASP A 11 -23.55 23.22 3.45
C ASP A 11 -22.73 24.33 2.74
N ASN A 12 -21.79 24.98 3.43
CA ASN A 12 -21.05 26.13 2.86
C ASN A 12 -19.53 26.01 2.80
N GLN A 13 -18.97 24.81 2.92
CA GLN A 13 -17.55 24.57 2.61
C GLN A 13 -17.41 23.36 1.69
N LYS A 14 -17.80 23.54 0.41
CA LYS A 14 -17.33 22.62 -0.62
C LYS A 14 -15.80 22.81 -0.75
N PRO A 15 -14.99 21.75 -0.63
CA PRO A 15 -13.56 21.85 -0.84
C PRO A 15 -13.29 22.39 -2.25
N LEU A 16 -12.26 23.21 -2.38
CA LEU A 16 -11.88 23.78 -3.68
C LEU A 16 -11.55 22.62 -4.64
N PRO A 17 -11.95 22.70 -5.92
CA PRO A 17 -11.65 21.65 -6.89
C PRO A 17 -10.14 21.35 -6.94
N PRO A 18 -9.70 20.08 -7.01
CA PRO A 18 -8.28 19.72 -7.00
C PRO A 18 -7.45 20.45 -8.05
N TRP A 19 -8.00 20.68 -9.25
CA TRP A 19 -7.33 21.44 -10.31
C TRP A 19 -7.08 22.91 -9.93
N LEU A 20 -7.99 23.52 -9.15
CA LEU A 20 -7.85 24.89 -8.67
C LEU A 20 -6.75 24.97 -7.62
N ILE A 21 -6.63 23.96 -6.75
CA ILE A 21 -5.54 23.84 -5.77
C ILE A 21 -4.18 23.67 -6.47
N VAL A 22 -4.08 22.80 -7.49
CA VAL A 22 -2.86 22.66 -8.30
C VAL A 22 -2.50 23.98 -9.00
N THR A 23 -3.50 24.69 -9.51
CA THR A 23 -3.32 25.98 -10.19
C THR A 23 -2.88 27.08 -9.22
N CYS A 24 -3.52 27.20 -8.06
CA CYS A 24 -3.12 28.10 -6.99
C CYS A 24 -1.72 27.76 -6.47
N ARG A 25 -1.35 26.48 -6.36
CA ARG A 25 -0.01 26.04 -5.95
C ARG A 25 1.06 26.39 -6.99
N ARG A 26 0.75 26.29 -8.29
CA ARG A 26 1.63 26.74 -9.38
C ARG A 26 1.81 28.26 -9.37
N LEU A 27 0.73 29.02 -9.17
CA LEU A 27 0.75 30.48 -9.05
C LEU A 27 1.51 30.94 -7.80
N TRP A 28 1.32 30.25 -6.68
CA TRP A 28 1.98 30.56 -5.41
C TRP A 28 3.47 30.19 -5.44
N LYS A 29 3.86 29.06 -6.04
CA LYS A 29 5.27 28.74 -6.33
C LYS A 29 5.91 29.80 -7.23
N TRP A 30 5.19 30.29 -8.26
CA TRP A 30 5.65 31.39 -9.11
C TRP A 30 5.83 32.70 -8.34
N GLN A 31 4.87 33.05 -7.47
CA GLN A 31 4.96 34.22 -6.60
C GLN A 31 6.09 34.10 -5.59
N ALA A 32 6.27 32.95 -4.96
CA ALA A 32 7.34 32.69 -4.01
C ALA A 32 8.73 32.71 -4.69
N LEU A 33 8.84 32.22 -5.92
CA LEU A 33 10.04 32.39 -6.75
C LEU A 33 10.30 33.86 -7.08
N ALA A 34 9.27 34.63 -7.45
CA ALA A 34 9.40 36.05 -7.74
C ALA A 34 9.82 36.87 -6.51
N TRP A 35 9.21 36.61 -5.35
CA TRP A 35 9.57 37.25 -4.08
C TRP A 35 10.91 36.78 -3.54
N GLY A 36 11.25 35.51 -3.70
CA GLY A 36 12.55 34.94 -3.33
C GLY A 36 13.69 35.50 -4.16
N LEU A 37 13.49 35.70 -5.47
CA LEU A 37 14.43 36.38 -6.36
C LEU A 37 14.58 37.87 -5.99
N PHE A 38 13.48 38.55 -5.64
CA PHE A 38 13.50 39.95 -5.21
C PHE A 38 14.24 40.14 -3.88
N LEU A 39 13.95 39.32 -2.86
CA LEU A 39 14.65 39.33 -1.58
C LEU A 39 16.13 38.93 -1.74
N TYR A 40 16.43 37.98 -2.63
CA TYR A 40 17.81 37.59 -2.97
C TYR A 40 18.59 38.74 -3.60
N ASP A 41 18.01 39.48 -4.55
CA ASP A 41 18.67 40.65 -5.14
C ASP A 41 18.93 41.74 -4.09
N ILE A 42 18.02 41.96 -3.15
CA ILE A 42 18.22 42.90 -2.05
C ILE A 42 19.33 42.41 -1.10
N LEU A 43 19.31 41.13 -0.71
CA LEU A 43 20.30 40.56 0.22
C LEU A 43 21.69 40.50 -0.42
N MET A 44 21.79 40.10 -1.69
CA MET A 44 23.05 39.96 -2.41
C MET A 44 23.64 41.30 -2.82
N ASN A 45 22.83 42.31 -3.16
CA ASN A 45 23.34 43.68 -3.34
C ASN A 45 23.83 44.28 -2.03
N SER A 46 23.14 44.00 -0.92
CA SER A 46 23.56 44.42 0.43
C SER A 46 24.85 43.72 0.87
N LEU A 47 25.00 42.41 0.62
CA LEU A 47 26.21 41.63 0.93
C LEU A 47 27.40 41.94 0.00
N ALA A 48 27.16 42.14 -1.29
CA ALA A 48 28.20 42.48 -2.26
C ALA A 48 28.82 43.86 -1.98
N SER A 49 27.99 44.82 -1.53
CA SER A 49 28.46 46.16 -1.12
C SER A 49 29.29 46.14 0.17
N LEU A 50 29.13 45.12 1.02
CA LEU A 50 29.83 44.99 2.31
C LEU A 50 31.14 44.18 2.24
N LEU A 51 31.29 43.27 1.28
CA LEU A 51 32.36 42.26 1.33
C LEU A 51 33.32 42.23 0.12
N THR A 52 33.03 42.88 -1.00
CA THR A 52 33.89 42.85 -2.21
C THR A 52 34.32 41.43 -2.65
N ILE A 53 33.40 40.46 -2.68
CA ILE A 53 33.67 39.07 -3.10
C ILE A 53 32.92 38.74 -4.42
N PRO A 54 33.52 38.00 -5.38
CA PRO A 54 32.88 37.66 -6.65
C PRO A 54 31.74 36.64 -6.51
N SER A 55 30.71 36.80 -7.33
CA SER A 55 29.47 36.02 -7.34
C SER A 55 29.62 34.62 -7.97
N ALA A 56 29.67 33.58 -7.14
CA ALA A 56 29.32 32.21 -7.56
C ALA A 56 28.83 31.38 -6.36
N PHE A 57 27.51 31.30 -6.16
CA PHE A 57 26.87 30.36 -5.23
C PHE A 57 25.85 29.49 -5.98
N SER A 58 25.92 28.17 -5.75
CA SER A 58 25.14 27.14 -6.45
C SER A 58 23.66 27.10 -6.04
N ILE A 59 22.82 26.58 -6.95
CA ILE A 59 21.35 26.51 -6.84
C ILE A 59 20.89 25.69 -5.60
N GLY A 60 21.66 24.68 -5.19
CA GLY A 60 21.32 23.83 -4.04
C GLY A 60 21.31 24.60 -2.70
N LEU A 61 22.27 25.50 -2.49
CA LEU A 61 22.32 26.30 -1.26
C LEU A 61 21.15 27.31 -1.17
N ARG A 62 20.61 27.72 -2.33
CA ARG A 62 19.49 28.67 -2.42
C ARG A 62 18.18 28.06 -1.91
N GLY A 63 17.93 26.79 -2.21
CA GLY A 63 16.75 26.06 -1.73
C GLY A 63 16.76 25.94 -0.20
N THR A 64 17.90 25.53 0.35
CA THR A 64 18.04 25.32 1.80
C THR A 64 17.93 26.62 2.60
N LEU A 65 18.51 27.73 2.11
CA LEU A 65 18.39 29.04 2.78
C LEU A 65 16.96 29.59 2.79
N LEU A 66 16.22 29.39 1.69
CA LEU A 66 14.81 29.80 1.61
C LEU A 66 13.92 28.99 2.57
N GLU A 67 14.12 27.68 2.69
CA GLU A 67 13.36 26.86 3.65
C GLU A 67 13.69 27.20 5.11
N ILE A 68 14.94 27.53 5.43
CA ILE A 68 15.36 27.96 6.77
C ILE A 68 14.70 29.31 7.13
N LEU A 69 14.68 30.27 6.19
CA LEU A 69 14.01 31.56 6.38
C LEU A 69 12.49 31.41 6.50
N TYR A 70 11.90 30.48 5.75
CA TYR A 70 10.46 30.22 5.74
C TYR A 70 9.97 29.52 7.01
N SER A 71 10.75 28.55 7.51
CA SER A 71 10.40 27.77 8.71
C SER A 71 10.60 28.54 10.01
N ASN A 72 11.35 29.64 9.98
CA ASN A 72 11.71 30.41 11.17
C ASN A 72 11.21 31.86 11.08
N ARG A 73 9.92 32.04 11.40
CA ARG A 73 9.20 33.33 11.42
C ARG A 73 9.94 34.46 12.16
N TYR A 74 10.71 34.15 13.20
CA TYR A 74 11.53 35.13 13.92
C TYR A 74 12.74 35.61 13.11
N LEU A 75 13.39 34.73 12.34
CA LEU A 75 14.52 35.07 11.49
C LEU A 75 14.08 36.00 10.34
N LEU A 76 12.94 35.70 9.71
CA LEU A 76 12.35 36.55 8.67
C LEU A 76 12.00 37.95 9.21
N ILE A 77 11.35 38.03 10.37
CA ILE A 77 11.04 39.31 11.04
C ILE A 77 12.33 40.07 11.38
N THR A 78 13.37 39.37 11.84
CA THR A 78 14.65 39.99 12.19
C THR A 78 15.37 40.56 10.97
N VAL A 79 15.35 39.86 9.83
CA VAL A 79 15.90 40.35 8.57
C VAL A 79 15.14 41.59 8.09
N ILE A 80 13.80 41.58 8.14
CA ILE A 80 12.97 42.74 7.78
C ILE A 80 13.26 43.94 8.69
N LEU A 81 13.39 43.73 10.00
CA LEU A 81 13.69 44.79 10.96
C LEU A 81 15.10 45.37 10.74
N LEU A 82 16.09 44.54 10.44
CA LEU A 82 17.45 44.98 10.08
C LEU A 82 17.44 45.85 8.82
N ASP A 83 16.67 45.47 7.81
CA ASP A 83 16.55 46.22 6.56
C ASP A 83 15.89 47.59 6.77
N ILE A 84 14.85 47.65 7.62
CA ILE A 84 14.21 48.91 8.04
C ILE A 84 15.21 49.80 8.79
N ILE A 85 16.01 49.25 9.70
CA ILE A 85 17.01 49.99 10.46
C ILE A 85 18.10 50.55 9.54
N VAL A 86 18.61 49.75 8.60
CA VAL A 86 19.59 50.20 7.60
C VAL A 86 19.01 51.29 6.71
N GLY A 87 17.76 51.14 6.26
CA GLY A 87 17.04 52.15 5.49
C GLY A 87 16.82 53.47 6.24
N ILE A 88 16.59 53.42 7.56
CA ILE A 88 16.49 54.61 8.41
C ILE A 88 17.85 55.29 8.56
N ILE A 89 18.92 54.54 8.84
CA ILE A 89 20.28 55.08 9.01
C ILE A 89 20.79 55.73 7.72
N ALA A 90 20.52 55.13 6.56
CA ALA A 90 20.94 55.66 5.25
C ALA A 90 20.23 56.98 4.87
N ARG A 91 19.10 57.31 5.50
CA ARG A 91 18.34 58.55 5.24
C ARG A 91 18.77 59.75 6.08
N PHE A 92 19.70 59.60 7.02
CA PHE A 92 20.26 60.73 7.74
C PHE A 92 21.44 61.34 6.95
N PRO A 93 21.32 62.55 6.40
CA PRO A 93 22.44 63.19 5.73
C PRO A 93 23.53 63.50 6.75
N LEU A 94 24.76 63.07 6.45
CA LEU A 94 25.95 63.47 7.20
C LEU A 94 26.18 64.96 6.95
N SER A 95 25.71 65.82 7.85
CA SER A 95 26.00 67.26 7.75
C SER A 95 27.46 67.51 8.11
N GLU A 96 28.28 67.85 7.13
CA GLU A 96 29.51 68.60 7.37
C GLU A 96 29.10 70.03 7.73
N THR A 97 29.29 70.42 8.99
CA THR A 97 29.26 71.83 9.36
C THR A 97 30.43 72.20 10.25
N THR A 98 31.26 73.05 9.65
CA THR A 98 32.22 73.99 10.23
C THR A 98 31.60 74.87 11.31
N SER A 99 32.49 75.41 12.14
CA SER A 99 32.28 76.12 13.40
C SER A 99 31.29 77.30 13.37
N GLN A 100 30.45 77.42 14.42
CA GLN A 100 30.59 78.40 15.52
C GLN A 100 29.40 78.25 16.50
N THR A 101 29.70 78.34 17.79
CA THR A 101 28.82 78.25 18.98
C THR A 101 27.96 79.52 19.17
N PRO A 102 26.91 79.60 20.06
CA PRO A 102 26.80 78.91 21.36
C PRO A 102 25.42 78.46 21.92
N LYS A 103 25.53 77.50 22.88
CA LYS A 103 24.77 77.26 24.13
C LYS A 103 23.23 77.23 24.13
N LEU A 104 22.67 76.03 24.34
CA LEU A 104 21.82 75.69 25.51
C LEU A 104 21.66 74.17 25.70
N LEU A 105 21.39 73.77 26.95
CA LEU A 105 21.44 72.42 27.54
C LEU A 105 20.68 71.32 26.78
N PHE A 106 21.39 70.29 26.29
CA PHE A 106 20.97 68.88 26.37
C PHE A 106 22.22 67.99 26.52
N ALA A 107 22.13 67.02 27.43
CA ALA A 107 23.21 66.15 27.92
C ALA A 107 23.82 65.23 26.84
N PRO A 108 25.07 64.74 27.01
CA PRO A 108 25.82 64.09 25.94
C PRO A 108 25.44 62.61 25.79
N ILE A 109 24.65 62.27 24.76
CA ILE A 109 24.62 60.90 24.19
C ILE A 109 25.71 60.75 23.11
N HIS A 110 26.47 61.81 22.81
CA HIS A 110 27.32 61.87 21.62
C HIS A 110 28.73 61.26 21.73
N LEU A 111 28.98 60.34 22.67
CA LEU A 111 30.29 59.67 22.80
C LEU A 111 30.26 58.15 22.69
N ILE A 112 29.30 57.58 21.97
CA ILE A 112 29.54 56.25 21.38
C ILE A 112 30.34 56.49 20.11
N SER A 113 31.67 56.32 20.19
CA SER A 113 32.54 56.43 19.01
C SER A 113 31.97 55.57 17.88
N LYS A 114 32.08 55.99 16.61
CA LYS A 114 31.61 55.19 15.46
C LYS A 114 32.07 53.73 15.55
N LYS A 115 33.28 53.49 16.08
CA LYS A 115 33.83 52.16 16.35
C LYS A 115 33.00 51.36 17.36
N LEU A 116 32.56 51.98 18.46
CA LEU A 116 31.72 51.32 19.47
C LEU A 116 30.33 50.99 18.91
N MET A 117 29.75 51.86 18.08
CA MET A 117 28.45 51.59 17.44
C MET A 117 28.57 50.46 16.40
N THR A 118 29.64 50.43 15.60
CA THR A 118 29.92 49.33 14.67
C THR A 118 30.14 48.00 15.41
N VAL A 119 30.85 48.00 16.55
CA VAL A 119 31.04 46.80 17.37
C VAL A 119 29.71 46.32 17.94
N ILE A 120 28.85 47.21 18.44
CA ILE A 120 27.52 46.85 18.94
C ILE A 120 26.68 46.24 17.81
N ILE A 121 26.68 46.82 16.60
CA ILE A 121 25.94 46.28 15.46
C ILE A 121 26.48 44.90 15.05
N ILE A 122 27.81 44.71 15.01
CA ILE A 122 28.41 43.40 14.68
C ILE A 122 28.04 42.37 15.75
N VAL A 123 28.11 42.72 17.04
CA VAL A 123 27.79 41.81 18.15
C VAL A 123 26.30 41.47 18.14
N VAL A 124 25.41 42.45 17.94
CA VAL A 124 23.96 42.21 17.86
C VAL A 124 23.60 41.38 16.64
N THR A 125 24.21 41.66 15.48
CA THR A 125 24.02 40.87 14.25
C THR A 125 24.55 39.44 14.42
N PHE A 126 25.70 39.26 15.09
CA PHE A 126 26.27 37.94 15.40
C PHE A 126 25.36 37.15 16.36
N ILE A 127 24.84 37.80 17.41
CA ILE A 127 23.92 37.17 18.36
C ILE A 127 22.56 36.85 17.72
N LEU A 128 22.05 37.70 16.82
CA LEU A 128 20.73 37.51 16.22
C LEU A 128 20.73 36.59 14.99
N LEU A 129 21.84 36.47 14.26
CA LEU A 129 21.92 35.61 13.07
C LEU A 129 22.69 34.31 13.32
N ILE A 130 23.85 34.39 13.98
CA ILE A 130 24.77 33.25 14.10
C ILE A 130 24.42 32.37 15.29
N LEU A 131 23.93 32.93 16.41
CA LEU A 131 23.52 32.13 17.56
C LEU A 131 22.31 31.21 17.28
N PRO A 132 21.25 31.66 16.57
CA PRO A 132 20.16 30.78 16.16
C PRO A 132 20.62 29.71 15.17
N LEU A 133 21.52 30.05 14.24
CA LEU A 133 22.09 29.12 13.27
C LEU A 133 22.93 28.04 13.97
N LEU A 134 23.77 28.42 14.94
CA LEU A 134 24.54 27.52 15.80
C LEU A 134 23.65 26.67 16.71
N SER A 135 22.50 27.18 17.15
CA SER A 135 21.52 26.40 17.91
C SER A 135 20.71 25.42 17.04
N ALA A 136 20.63 25.67 15.73
CA ALA A 136 20.01 24.78 14.76
C ALA A 136 20.99 23.72 14.21
N LEU A 137 22.30 23.92 14.35
CA LEU A 137 23.34 22.98 13.93
C LEU A 137 23.20 21.57 14.56
N PRO A 138 22.88 21.42 15.86
CA PRO A 138 22.57 20.12 16.45
C PRO A 138 21.32 19.47 15.83
N ALA A 139 20.30 20.24 15.45
CA ALA A 139 19.10 19.71 14.80
C ALA A 139 19.37 19.20 13.37
N LEU A 140 20.44 19.70 12.72
CA LEU A 140 20.89 19.24 11.40
C LEU A 140 21.76 17.98 11.45
N THR A 141 22.31 17.60 12.61
CA THR A 141 23.22 16.46 12.75
C THR A 141 22.64 15.27 13.51
N HIS A 142 21.40 15.35 14.00
CA HIS A 142 20.67 14.15 14.42
C HIS A 142 20.16 13.43 13.17
N ALA A 143 21.04 12.68 12.52
CA ALA A 143 20.60 11.58 11.69
C ALA A 143 19.75 10.67 12.59
N PHE A 144 18.44 10.67 12.33
CA PHE A 144 17.50 9.85 13.08
C PHE A 144 17.97 8.41 13.06
N ALA A 145 18.03 7.77 14.23
CA ALA A 145 18.29 6.34 14.29
C ALA A 145 17.23 5.64 13.43
N PRO A 146 17.61 4.78 12.47
CA PRO A 146 16.63 4.04 11.68
C PRO A 146 15.76 3.24 12.65
N THR A 147 14.46 3.48 12.62
CA THR A 147 13.46 2.90 13.54
C THR A 147 13.23 1.39 13.30
N GLY A 148 14.04 0.75 12.47
CA GLY A 148 13.77 -0.57 11.88
C GLY A 148 12.62 -0.55 10.85
N LEU A 149 11.95 0.60 10.69
CA LEU A 149 10.93 0.85 9.68
C LEU A 149 11.55 1.59 8.49
N GLY A 150 11.12 1.23 7.29
CA GLY A 150 11.62 1.77 6.05
C GLY A 150 11.57 0.75 4.91
N LEU A 151 11.56 1.27 3.69
CA LEU A 151 11.61 0.47 2.47
C LEU A 151 13.00 0.55 1.87
N HIS A 152 13.43 -0.56 1.31
CA HIS A 152 14.64 -0.70 0.52
C HIS A 152 14.25 -1.12 -0.88
N GLU A 153 14.72 -0.35 -1.87
CA GLU A 153 14.52 -0.67 -3.28
C GLU A 153 15.45 -1.80 -3.68
N ILE A 154 14.89 -2.84 -4.32
CA ILE A 154 15.64 -3.97 -4.88
C ILE A 154 16.01 -3.63 -6.32
N HIS A 155 14.99 -3.25 -7.09
CA HIS A 155 15.05 -2.76 -8.46
C HIS A 155 14.02 -1.62 -8.60
N SER A 156 14.06 -0.86 -9.70
CA SER A 156 13.14 0.26 -9.88
C SER A 156 11.67 -0.15 -9.75
N GLY A 157 11.00 0.30 -8.68
CA GLY A 157 9.60 -0.03 -8.40
C GLY A 157 9.33 -1.32 -7.63
N GLU A 158 10.37 -2.03 -7.18
CA GLU A 158 10.26 -3.21 -6.32
C GLU A 158 10.97 -2.96 -4.98
N TYR A 159 10.28 -3.28 -3.88
CA TYR A 159 10.72 -2.94 -2.53
C TYR A 159 10.64 -4.12 -1.58
N TYR A 160 11.49 -4.08 -0.55
CA TYR A 160 11.26 -4.82 0.68
C TYR A 160 11.34 -3.92 1.91
N GLY A 161 10.64 -4.32 2.97
CA GLY A 161 10.70 -3.67 4.28
C GLY A 161 9.32 -3.30 4.82
N ILE A 162 9.30 -2.65 5.98
CA ILE A 162 8.06 -2.37 6.73
C ILE A 162 7.74 -0.89 6.68
N CYS A 163 6.46 -0.60 6.46
CA CYS A 163 5.95 0.74 6.32
C CYS A 163 4.73 1.04 7.20
N ASP A 164 4.78 2.20 7.83
CA ASP A 164 3.77 2.69 8.77
C ASP A 164 3.12 4.01 8.35
N GLY A 165 3.29 4.39 7.08
CA GLY A 165 2.93 5.70 6.53
C GLY A 165 4.09 6.70 6.47
N SER A 166 5.22 6.41 7.13
CA SER A 166 6.48 7.16 6.95
C SER A 166 7.29 6.72 5.71
N CYS A 167 6.67 5.91 4.86
CA CYS A 167 7.14 5.46 3.54
C CYS A 167 5.91 5.18 2.65
N SER A 168 6.15 4.83 1.39
CA SER A 168 5.10 4.36 0.48
C SER A 168 5.73 3.52 -0.63
N PHE A 169 5.04 2.49 -1.13
CA PHE A 169 5.55 1.63 -2.19
C PHE A 169 4.67 1.54 -3.44
N ASP A 170 3.35 1.75 -3.39
CA ASP A 170 2.51 1.78 -4.61
C ASP A 170 2.52 3.17 -5.25
N LEU A 171 3.70 3.63 -5.66
CA LEU A 171 3.91 4.98 -6.19
C LEU A 171 3.52 5.14 -7.66
N GLN A 172 3.27 4.02 -8.37
CA GLN A 172 2.87 4.02 -9.79
C GLN A 172 1.36 4.22 -9.93
N ARG A 173 0.86 5.27 -9.29
CA ARG A 173 -0.55 5.66 -9.25
C ARG A 173 -0.71 7.16 -9.43
N MET A 174 -1.93 7.59 -9.70
CA MET A 174 -2.22 9.01 -9.91
C MET A 174 -1.93 9.85 -8.65
N ASP A 175 -2.12 9.29 -7.46
CA ASP A 175 -1.88 9.92 -6.16
C ASP A 175 -0.44 9.71 -5.62
N GLY A 176 0.43 9.00 -6.34
CA GLY A 176 1.77 8.63 -5.85
C GLY A 176 2.61 9.81 -5.36
N GLN A 177 2.51 10.97 -6.01
CA GLN A 177 3.20 12.18 -5.55
C GLN A 177 2.67 12.71 -4.21
N LEU A 178 1.36 12.60 -3.95
CA LEU A 178 0.75 13.00 -2.68
C LEU A 178 1.22 12.08 -1.55
N LYS A 179 1.35 10.78 -1.79
CA LYS A 179 1.95 9.84 -0.83
C LYS A 179 3.41 10.17 -0.52
N ILE A 180 4.20 10.57 -1.51
CA ILE A 180 5.58 11.06 -1.29
C ILE A 180 5.59 12.32 -0.40
N GLU A 181 4.68 13.26 -0.64
CA GLU A 181 4.56 14.48 0.17
C GLU A 181 4.08 14.18 1.60
N ALA A 182 3.13 13.26 1.76
CA ALA A 182 2.66 12.78 3.06
C ALA A 182 3.82 12.17 3.87
N ARG A 183 4.56 11.26 3.25
CA ARG A 183 5.76 10.64 3.82
C ARG A 183 6.75 11.69 4.32
N GLN A 184 7.11 12.66 3.49
CA GLN A 184 8.07 13.71 3.85
C GLN A 184 7.59 14.54 5.05
N ALA A 185 6.28 14.82 5.09
CA ALA A 185 5.67 15.52 6.22
C ALA A 185 5.75 14.69 7.51
N PHE A 186 5.42 13.40 7.47
CA PHE A 186 5.54 12.52 8.64
C PHE A 186 6.98 12.37 9.14
N GLN A 187 7.94 12.17 8.22
CA GLN A 187 9.36 12.13 8.53
C GLN A 187 9.88 13.44 9.16
N SER A 188 9.24 14.56 8.82
CA SER A 188 9.54 15.88 9.38
C SER A 188 8.70 16.22 10.63
N HIS A 189 8.00 15.25 11.22
CA HIS A 189 7.09 15.41 12.36
C HIS A 189 5.94 16.42 12.14
N GLN A 190 5.51 16.59 10.88
CA GLN A 190 4.39 17.45 10.49
C GLN A 190 3.12 16.63 10.26
N SER A 191 2.65 15.92 11.30
CA SER A 191 1.55 14.94 11.16
C SER A 191 0.26 15.53 10.57
N ILE A 192 -0.11 16.77 10.92
CA ILE A 192 -1.31 17.43 10.36
C ILE A 192 -1.17 17.60 8.83
N LEU A 193 0.03 17.99 8.38
CA LEU A 193 0.28 18.16 6.95
C LEU A 193 0.35 16.80 6.24
N GLY A 194 0.98 15.80 6.86
CA GLY A 194 0.99 14.42 6.35
C GLY A 194 -0.42 13.88 6.17
N CYS A 195 -1.28 14.08 7.16
CA CYS A 195 -2.70 13.74 7.10
C CYS A 195 -3.46 14.49 6.00
N SER A 196 -3.15 15.76 5.78
CA SER A 196 -3.77 16.53 4.68
C SER A 196 -3.39 15.95 3.31
N TYR A 197 -2.12 15.56 3.13
CA TYR A 197 -1.68 14.91 1.88
C TYR A 197 -2.31 13.53 1.68
N LEU A 198 -2.46 12.72 2.74
CA LEU A 198 -3.18 11.45 2.66
C LEU A 198 -4.66 11.65 2.34
N ASP A 199 -5.31 12.67 2.90
CA ASP A 199 -6.70 13.01 2.58
C ASP A 199 -6.85 13.30 1.09
N TRP A 200 -5.98 14.17 0.56
CA TRP A 200 -5.96 14.48 -0.87
C TRP A 200 -5.63 13.26 -1.73
N ALA A 201 -4.73 12.39 -1.28
CA ALA A 201 -4.38 11.18 -2.02
C ALA A 201 -5.62 10.27 -2.21
N ARG A 202 -6.39 10.08 -1.14
CA ARG A 202 -7.63 9.28 -1.14
C ARG A 202 -8.75 9.90 -1.96
N GLU A 203 -8.88 11.22 -1.96
CA GLU A 203 -9.84 11.92 -2.82
C GLU A 203 -9.43 11.89 -4.29
N TYR A 204 -8.12 11.90 -4.57
CA TYR A 204 -7.59 11.90 -5.92
C TYR A 204 -7.65 10.52 -6.57
N ASP A 205 -7.25 9.47 -5.84
CA ASP A 205 -7.41 8.08 -6.22
C ASP A 205 -8.20 7.32 -5.14
N THR A 206 -9.53 7.29 -5.31
CA THR A 206 -10.40 6.63 -4.34
C THR A 206 -10.16 5.13 -4.23
N THR A 207 -9.46 4.52 -5.19
CA THR A 207 -9.21 3.08 -5.22
C THR A 207 -7.92 2.67 -4.51
N ASP A 208 -7.09 3.63 -4.09
CA ASP A 208 -5.83 3.33 -3.41
C ASP A 208 -6.04 3.01 -1.92
N ALA A 209 -5.94 1.73 -1.58
CA ALA A 209 -6.03 1.27 -0.21
C ALA A 209 -4.79 1.60 0.64
N GLU A 210 -3.62 1.83 0.04
CA GLU A 210 -2.40 2.19 0.79
C GLU A 210 -2.59 3.54 1.50
N ALA A 211 -3.04 4.57 0.75
CA ALA A 211 -3.34 5.88 1.32
C ALA A 211 -4.45 5.81 2.38
N ASN A 212 -5.45 4.96 2.18
CA ASN A 212 -6.54 4.74 3.12
C ASN A 212 -6.07 4.09 4.43
N ILE A 213 -5.27 3.02 4.37
CA ILE A 213 -4.69 2.36 5.56
C ILE A 213 -3.82 3.34 6.34
N TYR A 214 -2.93 4.07 5.66
CA TYR A 214 -2.09 5.06 6.33
C TYR A 214 -2.90 6.18 6.97
N TYR A 215 -4.02 6.58 6.36
CA TYR A 215 -4.88 7.60 6.94
C TYR A 215 -5.54 7.15 8.25
N GLU A 216 -5.99 5.90 8.32
CA GLU A 216 -6.54 5.30 9.54
C GLU A 216 -5.46 5.11 10.60
N ASP A 217 -4.30 4.58 10.23
CA ASP A 217 -3.16 4.34 11.11
C ASP A 217 -2.61 5.63 11.75
N GLN A 218 -2.59 6.71 10.98
CA GLN A 218 -2.12 8.03 11.42
C GLN A 218 -3.22 8.83 12.14
N GLN A 219 -4.42 8.27 12.31
CA GLN A 219 -5.56 8.88 13.01
C GLN A 219 -5.94 10.25 12.46
N CYS A 220 -5.87 10.41 11.14
CA CYS A 220 -6.06 11.71 10.52
C CYS A 220 -7.47 12.32 10.72
N LYS A 221 -8.47 11.48 11.07
CA LYS A 221 -9.84 11.90 11.42
C LYS A 221 -10.15 11.93 12.92
N SER A 222 -9.27 11.40 13.77
CA SER A 222 -9.63 11.10 15.15
C SER A 222 -8.74 11.83 16.16
N THR A 223 -9.31 12.10 17.33
CA THR A 223 -8.53 12.48 18.53
C THR A 223 -8.20 11.25 19.36
N PHE A 224 -8.06 10.07 18.74
CA PHE A 224 -7.86 8.81 19.44
C PHE A 224 -6.59 8.84 20.29
N THR A 225 -6.76 8.55 21.58
CA THR A 225 -5.66 8.42 22.54
C THR A 225 -5.57 7.01 23.11
N GLY A 226 -6.21 6.03 22.46
CA GLY A 226 -6.30 4.66 22.92
C GLY A 226 -5.07 3.82 22.54
N ARG A 227 -5.24 2.50 22.54
CA ARG A 227 -4.16 1.54 22.20
C ARG A 227 -4.36 0.93 20.82
N TYR A 228 -3.29 0.48 20.21
CA TYR A 228 -3.37 -0.29 18.96
C TYR A 228 -3.28 -1.79 19.20
N ILE A 229 -4.07 -2.51 18.42
CA ILE A 229 -3.76 -3.88 18.00
C ILE A 229 -3.03 -3.74 16.67
N THR A 230 -1.78 -4.19 16.61
CA THR A 230 -0.96 -4.03 15.43
C THR A 230 -0.94 -5.33 14.64
N TYR A 231 -1.41 -5.27 13.40
CA TYR A 231 -1.19 -6.32 12.42
C TYR A 231 -0.10 -5.90 11.45
N LEU A 232 0.74 -6.86 11.07
CA LEU A 232 1.68 -6.71 9.98
C LEU A 232 1.11 -7.41 8.74
N ALA A 233 0.70 -6.63 7.74
CA ALA A 233 0.21 -7.15 6.48
C ALA A 233 1.37 -7.34 5.50
N VAL A 234 1.70 -8.59 5.18
CA VAL A 234 2.75 -8.88 4.19
C VAL A 234 2.13 -8.94 2.80
N VAL A 235 2.68 -8.12 1.89
CA VAL A 235 2.30 -8.05 0.48
C VAL A 235 3.52 -8.34 -0.39
N ALA A 236 3.30 -8.88 -1.59
CA ALA A 236 4.37 -8.94 -2.58
C ALA A 236 4.71 -7.52 -3.08
N SER A 237 5.89 -7.34 -3.64
CA SER A 237 6.24 -6.11 -4.36
C SER A 237 6.90 -6.52 -5.66
N SER A 238 6.35 -6.11 -6.79
CA SER A 238 6.89 -6.46 -8.11
C SER A 238 6.48 -5.39 -9.10
N THR A 239 7.16 -5.33 -10.24
CA THR A 239 6.72 -4.52 -11.39
C THR A 239 5.75 -5.27 -12.29
N ASN A 240 5.52 -6.56 -12.04
CA ASN A 240 4.51 -7.36 -12.73
C ASN A 240 3.10 -6.86 -12.40
N ALA A 241 2.30 -6.60 -13.44
CA ALA A 241 0.96 -6.01 -13.30
C ALA A 241 -0.02 -6.90 -12.53
N SER A 242 -0.02 -8.22 -12.74
CA SER A 242 -0.86 -9.15 -11.98
C SER A 242 -0.49 -9.19 -10.50
N ILE A 243 0.80 -9.21 -10.17
CA ILE A 243 1.24 -9.15 -8.76
C ILE A 243 0.84 -7.81 -8.15
N LEU A 244 1.01 -6.69 -8.85
CA LEU A 244 0.59 -5.37 -8.38
C LEU A 244 -0.92 -5.31 -8.10
N ASN A 245 -1.75 -5.80 -9.02
CA ASN A 245 -3.21 -5.80 -8.84
C ASN A 245 -3.64 -6.72 -7.70
N TYR A 246 -3.06 -7.91 -7.59
CA TYR A 246 -3.26 -8.81 -6.45
C TYR A 246 -3.01 -8.09 -5.11
N ASN A 247 -1.90 -7.36 -4.98
CA ASN A 247 -1.57 -6.66 -3.74
C ASN A 247 -2.50 -5.49 -3.46
N ARG A 248 -2.93 -4.76 -4.50
CA ARG A 248 -3.91 -3.68 -4.37
C ARG A 248 -5.24 -4.22 -3.85
N ASP A 249 -5.71 -5.32 -4.41
CA ASP A 249 -6.95 -5.97 -3.98
C ASP A 249 -6.84 -6.49 -2.54
N LEU A 250 -5.72 -7.14 -2.18
CA LEU A 250 -5.45 -7.54 -0.79
C LEU A 250 -5.55 -6.33 0.15
N MET A 251 -4.84 -5.24 -0.14
CA MET A 251 -4.89 -4.02 0.69
C MET A 251 -6.30 -3.44 0.79
N GLN A 252 -7.11 -3.51 -0.26
CA GLN A 252 -8.51 -3.08 -0.21
C GLN A 252 -9.32 -3.90 0.80
N GLY A 253 -9.17 -5.23 0.80
CA GLY A 253 -9.80 -6.10 1.79
C GLY A 253 -9.38 -5.79 3.23
N LEU A 254 -8.06 -5.64 3.44
CA LEU A 254 -7.48 -5.27 4.73
C LEU A 254 -8.03 -3.94 5.25
N TYR A 255 -8.12 -2.93 4.37
CA TYR A 255 -8.63 -1.60 4.70
C TYR A 255 -10.08 -1.64 5.17
N ILE A 256 -10.97 -2.34 4.45
CA ILE A 256 -12.39 -2.39 4.81
C ILE A 256 -12.56 -3.00 6.21
N ALA A 257 -11.88 -4.12 6.50
CA ALA A 257 -11.94 -4.76 7.81
C ALA A 257 -11.35 -3.86 8.93
N GLN A 258 -10.26 -3.13 8.65
CA GLN A 258 -9.70 -2.15 9.58
C GLN A 258 -10.71 -1.03 9.87
N LYS A 259 -11.28 -0.45 8.81
CA LYS A 259 -12.20 0.67 8.89
C LYS A 259 -13.45 0.31 9.69
N GLU A 260 -14.09 -0.81 9.38
CA GLU A 260 -15.29 -1.28 10.08
C GLU A 260 -15.02 -1.48 11.58
N TYR A 261 -13.86 -2.05 11.93
CA TYR A 261 -13.47 -2.21 13.33
C TYR A 261 -13.24 -0.85 14.00
N ASN A 262 -12.44 0.03 13.40
CA ASN A 262 -12.10 1.31 14.00
C ASN A 262 -13.33 2.22 14.16
N ASP A 263 -14.21 2.28 13.17
CA ASP A 263 -15.45 3.06 13.22
C ASP A 263 -16.39 2.55 14.34
N SER A 264 -16.46 1.24 14.56
CA SER A 264 -17.26 0.64 15.63
C SER A 264 -16.63 0.75 17.02
N HIS A 265 -15.35 1.15 17.11
CA HIS A 265 -14.56 1.21 18.35
C HIS A 265 -14.02 2.62 18.67
N SER A 266 -14.86 3.65 18.50
CA SER A 266 -14.52 5.07 18.76
C SER A 266 -13.88 5.38 20.13
N VAL A 267 -14.05 4.51 21.13
CA VAL A 267 -13.37 4.56 22.41
C VAL A 267 -12.75 3.20 22.70
N GLY A 268 -11.44 3.15 22.97
CA GLY A 268 -10.75 1.94 23.40
C GLY A 268 -9.55 1.59 22.54
N THR A 269 -9.66 0.51 21.78
CA THR A 269 -8.55 -0.06 21.01
C THR A 269 -8.88 -0.01 19.53
N HIS A 270 -7.93 0.46 18.71
CA HIS A 270 -8.06 0.48 17.26
C HIS A 270 -7.12 -0.57 16.63
N ILE A 271 -7.44 -1.01 15.42
CA ILE A 271 -6.54 -1.77 14.55
C ILE A 271 -5.61 -0.81 13.83
N ARG A 272 -4.32 -1.14 13.86
CA ARG A 272 -3.27 -0.55 13.03
C ARG A 272 -2.72 -1.62 12.09
N ILE A 273 -2.57 -1.29 10.81
CA ILE A 273 -2.01 -2.22 9.81
C ILE A 273 -0.71 -1.66 9.26
N LEU A 274 0.41 -2.24 9.71
CA LEU A 274 1.71 -1.99 9.12
C LEU A 274 1.83 -2.79 7.82
N LEU A 275 2.20 -2.14 6.73
CA LEU A 275 2.39 -2.81 5.43
C LEU A 275 3.84 -3.26 5.30
N ALA A 276 4.06 -4.54 5.04
CA ALA A 276 5.37 -5.11 4.78
C ALA A 276 5.49 -5.53 3.32
N ALA A 277 6.36 -4.86 2.57
CA ALA A 277 6.72 -5.26 1.21
C ALA A 277 7.74 -6.40 1.28
N GLY A 278 7.46 -7.49 0.58
CA GLY A 278 8.27 -8.71 0.60
C GLY A 278 9.17 -8.93 -0.62
N GLY A 279 9.19 -8.01 -1.59
CA GLY A 279 9.75 -8.24 -2.92
C GLY A 279 8.91 -9.21 -3.76
N ASP A 280 9.41 -9.56 -4.94
CA ASP A 280 8.77 -10.52 -5.83
C ASP A 280 9.06 -11.94 -5.31
N PRO A 281 8.05 -12.73 -4.92
CA PRO A 281 8.26 -14.07 -4.36
C PRO A 281 8.87 -15.06 -5.38
N ALA A 282 8.74 -14.79 -6.69
CA ALA A 282 9.38 -15.56 -7.76
C ALA A 282 10.63 -14.86 -8.31
N GLY A 283 10.99 -13.69 -7.77
CA GLY A 283 12.10 -12.88 -8.23
C GLY A 283 13.48 -13.43 -7.87
N PRO A 284 14.54 -13.00 -8.58
CA PRO A 284 15.91 -13.37 -8.25
C PRO A 284 16.28 -12.97 -6.82
N GLY A 285 16.72 -13.93 -6.01
CA GLY A 285 17.13 -13.68 -4.63
C GLY A 285 15.98 -13.52 -3.63
N ALA A 286 14.75 -13.93 -3.98
CA ALA A 286 13.57 -13.86 -3.13
C ALA A 286 13.83 -14.36 -1.69
N ASP A 287 14.52 -15.50 -1.52
CA ASP A 287 14.86 -16.02 -0.18
C ASP A 287 15.70 -15.04 0.66
N GLY A 288 16.67 -14.37 0.05
CA GLY A 288 17.52 -13.38 0.74
C GLY A 288 16.77 -12.10 1.10
N ILE A 289 15.82 -11.70 0.25
CA ILE A 289 14.91 -10.58 0.50
C ILE A 289 13.96 -10.92 1.67
N GLN A 290 13.34 -12.10 1.64
CA GLN A 290 12.47 -12.60 2.71
C GLN A 290 13.22 -12.72 4.04
N GLN A 291 14.47 -13.18 4.03
CA GLN A 291 15.33 -13.20 5.21
C GLN A 291 15.62 -11.79 5.75
N SER A 292 15.82 -10.82 4.86
CA SER A 292 16.04 -9.42 5.23
C SER A 292 14.79 -8.79 5.84
N LEU A 293 13.61 -9.08 5.28
CA LEU A 293 12.34 -8.66 5.86
C LEU A 293 12.12 -9.28 7.25
N PHE A 294 12.37 -10.59 7.42
CA PHE A 294 12.31 -11.23 8.74
C PHE A 294 13.20 -10.53 9.78
N ASN A 295 14.42 -10.13 9.39
CA ASN A 295 15.31 -9.41 10.31
C ASN A 295 14.72 -8.05 10.73
N GLN A 296 14.04 -7.33 9.84
CA GLN A 296 13.33 -6.10 10.20
C GLN A 296 12.14 -6.37 11.12
N ILE A 297 11.36 -7.42 10.85
CA ILE A 297 10.23 -7.82 11.72
C ILE A 297 10.73 -8.11 13.13
N ASN A 298 11.84 -8.86 13.28
CA ASN A 298 12.42 -9.14 14.58
C ASN A 298 12.94 -7.89 15.31
N GLN A 299 13.47 -6.91 14.56
CA GLN A 299 13.87 -5.63 15.16
C GLN A 299 12.66 -4.83 15.63
N LEU A 300 11.58 -4.83 14.84
CA LEU A 300 10.33 -4.17 15.19
C LEU A 300 9.71 -4.77 16.45
N GLU A 301 9.69 -6.10 16.56
CA GLU A 301 9.19 -6.84 17.75
C GLU A 301 9.91 -6.50 19.05
N GLN A 302 11.16 -6.05 18.99
CA GLN A 302 11.90 -5.63 20.19
C GLN A 302 11.41 -4.28 20.76
N THR A 303 10.73 -3.47 19.94
CA THR A 303 10.33 -2.10 20.27
C THR A 303 8.82 -1.89 20.24
N ASN A 304 8.09 -2.72 19.50
CA ASN A 304 6.65 -2.68 19.31
C ASN A 304 6.09 -4.10 19.39
N THR A 305 4.82 -4.25 19.74
CA THR A 305 4.15 -5.56 19.71
C THR A 305 3.36 -5.71 18.42
N ILE A 306 3.75 -6.65 17.56
CA ILE A 306 2.96 -7.17 16.45
C ILE A 306 2.10 -8.31 17.02
N ASN A 307 0.78 -8.14 16.93
CA ASN A 307 -0.15 -9.12 17.48
C ASN A 307 -0.36 -10.31 16.54
N ALA A 308 -0.33 -10.06 15.23
CA ALA A 308 -0.46 -11.07 14.19
C ALA A 308 0.11 -10.58 12.86
N ILE A 309 0.37 -11.53 11.97
CA ILE A 309 0.72 -11.32 10.58
C ILE A 309 -0.46 -11.75 9.72
N VAL A 310 -0.81 -10.95 8.72
CA VAL A 310 -1.91 -11.21 7.80
C VAL A 310 -1.45 -11.02 6.35
N GLY A 311 -2.16 -11.60 5.39
CA GLY A 311 -1.80 -11.53 3.97
C GLY A 311 -0.88 -12.68 3.59
N LEU A 312 0.39 -12.40 3.33
CA LEU A 312 1.41 -13.39 3.01
C LEU A 312 1.00 -14.26 1.79
N PRO A 313 1.12 -13.72 0.57
CA PRO A 313 0.74 -14.43 -0.65
C PRO A 313 1.63 -15.66 -0.89
N PHE A 314 1.30 -16.44 -1.92
CA PHE A 314 2.05 -17.65 -2.27
C PHE A 314 3.52 -17.34 -2.59
N GLY A 315 4.43 -18.25 -2.25
CA GLY A 315 5.88 -18.11 -2.51
C GLY A 315 6.68 -17.42 -1.40
N PHE A 316 6.04 -17.04 -0.30
CA PHE A 316 6.70 -16.51 0.91
C PHE A 316 7.16 -17.61 1.88
N ASP A 317 7.59 -18.78 1.37
CA ASP A 317 7.93 -19.95 2.19
C ASP A 317 9.08 -19.70 3.16
N THR A 318 10.12 -18.98 2.71
CA THR A 318 11.29 -18.65 3.54
C THR A 318 10.88 -17.77 4.72
N LEU A 319 10.10 -16.71 4.47
CA LEU A 319 9.57 -15.84 5.51
C LEU A 319 8.64 -16.61 6.47
N THR A 320 7.73 -17.44 5.92
CA THR A 320 6.80 -18.26 6.70
C THR A 320 7.55 -19.18 7.66
N ASN A 321 8.57 -19.89 7.17
CA ASN A 321 9.36 -20.81 7.98
C ASN A 321 10.10 -20.08 9.12
N LEU A 322 10.70 -18.93 8.82
CA LEU A 322 11.40 -18.12 9.83
C LEU A 322 10.45 -17.58 10.93
N LEU A 323 9.28 -17.08 10.54
CA LEU A 323 8.28 -16.52 11.45
C LEU A 323 7.54 -17.59 12.26
N SER A 324 7.32 -18.78 11.69
CA SER A 324 6.64 -19.89 12.38
C SER A 324 7.30 -20.25 13.72
N GLY A 325 8.62 -20.05 13.81
CA GLY A 325 9.42 -20.26 15.02
C GLY A 325 9.36 -19.13 16.07
N GLN A 326 8.75 -17.97 15.76
CA GLN A 326 8.69 -16.81 16.65
C GLN A 326 7.42 -16.75 17.53
N GLY A 327 6.44 -17.63 17.31
CA GLY A 327 5.20 -17.62 18.11
C GLY A 327 4.20 -16.53 17.74
N ILE A 328 4.43 -15.80 16.64
CA ILE A 328 3.50 -14.81 16.10
C ILE A 328 2.47 -15.53 15.23
N PRO A 329 1.15 -15.38 15.49
CA PRO A 329 0.10 -15.91 14.62
C PRO A 329 0.24 -15.35 13.20
N ILE A 330 0.16 -16.24 12.20
CA ILE A 330 0.15 -15.91 10.78
C ILE A 330 -1.16 -16.41 10.17
N ILE A 331 -1.94 -15.50 9.60
CA ILE A 331 -3.15 -15.81 8.84
C ILE A 331 -2.90 -15.48 7.38
N SER A 332 -2.63 -16.52 6.59
CA SER A 332 -2.33 -16.39 5.17
C SER A 332 -3.59 -16.48 4.31
N ILE A 333 -3.60 -15.73 3.21
CA ILE A 333 -4.64 -15.80 2.18
C ILE A 333 -4.28 -16.71 1.00
N ALA A 334 -3.12 -17.37 1.06
CA ALA A 334 -2.59 -18.20 -0.02
C ALA A 334 -2.75 -19.69 0.28
N PRO A 335 -2.92 -20.53 -0.76
CA PRO A 335 -2.95 -21.98 -0.58
C PRO A 335 -1.59 -22.51 -0.14
N THR A 336 -1.59 -23.63 0.57
CA THR A 336 -0.36 -24.36 0.89
C THR A 336 -0.18 -25.54 -0.05
N ILE A 337 1.09 -25.95 -0.26
CA ILE A 337 1.43 -27.15 -1.04
C ILE A 337 0.90 -28.42 -0.37
N SER A 338 0.76 -28.44 0.97
CA SER A 338 0.18 -29.58 1.69
C SER A 338 -0.62 -29.12 2.90
N SER A 339 -1.55 -29.94 3.36
CA SER A 339 -2.37 -29.67 4.55
C SER A 339 -1.64 -29.84 5.89
N LYS A 340 -0.36 -30.25 5.88
CA LYS A 340 0.44 -30.46 7.10
C LYS A 340 0.51 -29.18 7.93
N ALA A 341 0.51 -29.35 9.26
CA ALA A 341 0.67 -28.23 10.18
C ALA A 341 2.02 -27.51 10.00
N ILE A 342 1.94 -26.18 9.96
CA ILE A 342 3.02 -25.21 10.08
C ILE A 342 2.77 -24.48 11.41
N ALA A 343 3.81 -24.34 12.24
CA ALA A 343 3.67 -23.75 13.56
C ALA A 343 3.18 -22.30 13.48
N ASN A 344 2.19 -21.93 14.29
CA ASN A 344 1.61 -20.58 14.35
C ASN A 344 1.08 -20.04 13.01
N TYR A 345 0.81 -20.91 12.04
CA TYR A 345 0.37 -20.54 10.70
C TYR A 345 -0.94 -21.24 10.35
N LEU A 346 -1.90 -20.46 9.86
CA LEU A 346 -3.15 -20.92 9.27
C LEU A 346 -3.33 -20.22 7.92
N SER A 347 -3.60 -20.97 6.87
CA SER A 347 -4.18 -20.43 5.65
C SER A 347 -5.70 -20.43 5.77
N ILE A 348 -6.36 -19.34 5.34
CA ILE A 348 -7.82 -19.29 5.28
C ILE A 348 -8.38 -19.89 3.99
N VAL A 349 -7.53 -20.40 3.08
CA VAL A 349 -7.94 -21.06 1.84
C VAL A 349 -7.50 -22.52 1.80
N PRO A 350 -8.20 -23.39 1.05
CA PRO A 350 -7.81 -24.79 0.84
C PRO A 350 -6.36 -24.98 0.34
N SER A 351 -5.86 -26.23 0.42
CA SER A 351 -4.56 -26.57 -0.15
C SER A 351 -4.60 -26.62 -1.68
N LEU A 352 -3.43 -26.54 -2.34
CA LEU A 352 -3.33 -26.76 -3.80
C LEU A 352 -3.82 -28.15 -4.20
N GLN A 353 -3.70 -29.16 -3.33
CA GLN A 353 -4.29 -30.49 -3.56
C GLN A 353 -5.82 -30.45 -3.61
N ASP A 354 -6.45 -29.66 -2.74
CA ASP A 354 -7.90 -29.52 -2.70
C ASP A 354 -8.42 -28.72 -3.89
N GLU A 355 -7.70 -27.65 -4.27
CA GLU A 355 -7.99 -26.86 -5.47
C GLU A 355 -7.92 -27.74 -6.73
N ALA A 356 -6.80 -28.43 -6.94
CA ALA A 356 -6.61 -29.26 -8.12
C ALA A 356 -7.60 -30.44 -8.19
N ARG A 357 -7.97 -31.02 -7.04
CA ARG A 357 -9.02 -32.03 -6.95
C ARG A 357 -10.38 -31.46 -7.36
N SER A 358 -10.73 -30.28 -6.87
CA SER A 358 -11.99 -29.61 -7.21
C SER A 358 -12.06 -29.30 -8.70
N ALA A 359 -10.95 -28.84 -9.28
CA ALA A 359 -10.86 -28.63 -10.73
C ALA A 359 -11.08 -29.93 -11.52
N PHE A 360 -10.42 -31.01 -11.12
CA PHE A 360 -10.58 -32.32 -11.75
C PHE A 360 -12.01 -32.86 -11.63
N GLU A 361 -12.64 -32.74 -10.46
CA GLU A 361 -14.02 -33.18 -10.23
C GLU A 361 -15.00 -32.44 -11.15
N TYR A 362 -14.87 -31.11 -11.29
CA TYR A 362 -15.66 -30.34 -12.26
C TYR A 362 -15.40 -30.77 -13.71
N MET A 363 -14.14 -30.90 -14.10
CA MET A 363 -13.77 -31.33 -15.46
C MET A 363 -14.38 -32.69 -15.82
N LYS A 364 -14.36 -33.64 -14.89
CA LYS A 364 -14.89 -34.98 -15.08
C LYS A 364 -16.43 -35.00 -15.06
N ASN A 365 -17.03 -34.39 -14.05
CA ASN A 365 -18.46 -34.53 -13.77
C ASN A 365 -19.32 -33.58 -14.61
N SER A 366 -18.82 -32.38 -14.89
CA SER A 366 -19.58 -31.31 -15.54
C SER A 366 -19.15 -31.09 -17.00
N LEU A 367 -17.84 -31.15 -17.29
CA LEU A 367 -17.34 -30.98 -18.66
C LEU A 367 -17.17 -32.30 -19.44
N HIS A 368 -17.24 -33.44 -18.75
CA HIS A 368 -17.08 -34.79 -19.32
C HIS A 368 -15.75 -34.96 -20.08
N VAL A 369 -14.69 -34.31 -19.60
CA VAL A 369 -13.36 -34.30 -20.22
C VAL A 369 -12.61 -35.60 -19.92
N CYS A 370 -11.95 -36.17 -20.94
CA CYS A 370 -11.17 -37.40 -20.80
C CYS A 370 -9.71 -37.24 -21.24
N LYS A 371 -9.43 -36.36 -22.22
CA LYS A 371 -8.09 -36.07 -22.73
C LYS A 371 -7.62 -34.70 -22.24
N VAL A 372 -6.67 -34.70 -21.31
CA VAL A 372 -6.13 -33.47 -20.72
C VAL A 372 -4.66 -33.32 -21.08
N SER A 373 -4.30 -32.15 -21.58
CA SER A 373 -2.90 -31.68 -21.60
C SER A 373 -2.70 -30.71 -20.45
N VAL A 374 -1.57 -30.81 -19.76
CA VAL A 374 -1.18 -29.84 -18.73
C VAL A 374 -0.12 -28.90 -19.30
N VAL A 375 -0.29 -27.60 -19.05
CA VAL A 375 0.68 -26.56 -19.43
C VAL A 375 1.11 -25.82 -18.17
N TYR A 376 2.42 -25.73 -17.94
CA TYR A 376 3.00 -25.13 -16.74
C TYR A 376 4.30 -24.38 -17.07
N SER A 377 4.77 -23.55 -16.14
CA SER A 377 6.06 -22.87 -16.22
C SER A 377 6.99 -23.40 -15.14
N SER A 378 8.10 -24.03 -15.51
CA SER A 378 9.07 -24.59 -14.55
C SER A 378 9.84 -23.55 -13.73
N THR A 379 9.81 -22.28 -14.15
CA THR A 379 10.42 -21.16 -13.40
C THR A 379 9.46 -20.54 -12.38
N ASP A 380 8.18 -20.92 -12.39
CA ASP A 380 7.18 -20.46 -11.43
C ASP A 380 6.86 -21.56 -10.41
N VAL A 381 7.19 -21.30 -9.15
CA VAL A 381 6.99 -22.24 -8.04
C VAL A 381 5.52 -22.59 -7.80
N TYR A 382 4.60 -21.65 -8.01
CA TYR A 382 3.16 -21.90 -7.91
C TYR A 382 2.73 -22.82 -9.05
N SER A 383 3.15 -22.50 -10.28
CA SER A 383 2.80 -23.26 -11.48
C SER A 383 3.23 -24.73 -11.38
N VAL A 384 4.46 -24.97 -10.91
CA VAL A 384 4.99 -26.32 -10.66
C VAL A 384 4.24 -27.03 -9.53
N ALA A 385 3.89 -26.32 -8.45
CA ALA A 385 3.19 -26.94 -7.32
C ALA A 385 1.75 -27.36 -7.70
N LEU A 386 1.04 -26.50 -8.43
CA LEU A 386 -0.31 -26.79 -8.89
C LEU A 386 -0.34 -27.87 -9.97
N GLU A 387 0.66 -27.92 -10.86
CA GLU A 387 0.82 -29.01 -11.83
C GLU A 387 0.92 -30.37 -11.13
N LYS A 388 1.80 -30.49 -10.13
CA LYS A 388 1.98 -31.72 -9.35
C LYS A 388 0.71 -32.10 -8.58
N ALA A 389 0.01 -31.11 -8.05
CA ALA A 389 -1.25 -31.32 -7.36
C ALA A 389 -2.32 -31.87 -8.30
N PHE A 390 -2.42 -31.33 -9.51
CA PHE A 390 -3.33 -31.81 -10.53
C PHE A 390 -2.97 -33.19 -11.04
N TYR A 391 -1.70 -33.48 -11.33
CA TYR A 391 -1.26 -34.81 -11.72
C TYR A 391 -1.69 -35.88 -10.71
N THR A 392 -1.55 -35.55 -9.41
CA THR A 392 -2.00 -36.41 -8.30
C THR A 392 -3.51 -36.60 -8.28
N ALA A 393 -4.28 -35.53 -8.48
CA ALA A 393 -5.74 -35.57 -8.47
C ALA A 393 -6.33 -36.31 -9.69
N PHE A 394 -5.74 -36.10 -10.87
CA PHE A 394 -6.19 -36.68 -12.14
C PHE A 394 -6.06 -38.20 -12.13
N GLY A 395 -4.96 -38.74 -11.60
CA GLY A 395 -4.74 -40.18 -11.39
C GLY A 395 -4.70 -41.05 -12.66
N GLY A 396 -4.80 -40.44 -13.84
CA GLY A 396 -4.75 -41.07 -15.16
C GLY A 396 -3.56 -40.61 -16.01
N SER A 397 -3.50 -41.05 -17.26
CA SER A 397 -2.47 -40.62 -18.21
C SER A 397 -2.87 -39.31 -18.88
N LEU A 398 -2.04 -38.28 -18.72
CA LEU A 398 -2.16 -37.04 -19.49
C LEU A 398 -1.85 -37.30 -20.96
N VAL A 399 -2.44 -36.50 -21.84
CA VAL A 399 -2.09 -36.45 -23.26
C VAL A 399 -0.66 -35.92 -23.40
N SER A 400 -0.36 -34.81 -22.71
CA SER A 400 0.96 -34.21 -22.64
C SER A 400 1.10 -33.36 -21.38
N ALA A 401 2.33 -33.13 -20.94
CA ALA A 401 2.71 -32.13 -19.96
C ALA A 401 3.76 -31.22 -20.61
N LEU A 402 3.43 -29.94 -20.80
CA LEU A 402 4.19 -29.00 -21.62
C LEU A 402 4.70 -27.85 -20.73
N ASP A 403 6.02 -27.72 -20.64
CA ASP A 403 6.71 -26.62 -19.95
C ASP A 403 7.06 -25.52 -20.95
N TYR A 404 6.77 -24.25 -20.65
CA TYR A 404 7.06 -23.11 -21.56
C TYR A 404 8.06 -22.09 -20.99
N ALA A 405 8.71 -22.37 -19.86
CA ALA A 405 9.57 -21.40 -19.18
C ALA A 405 10.81 -20.96 -19.99
N ASP A 406 11.37 -19.79 -19.63
CA ASP A 406 12.63 -19.27 -20.17
C ASP A 406 13.80 -20.18 -19.79
N ASN A 407 14.30 -20.97 -20.76
CA ASN A 407 15.29 -22.07 -20.72
C ASN A 407 14.71 -23.46 -21.04
N SER A 408 13.39 -23.61 -21.10
CA SER A 408 12.73 -24.78 -21.67
C SER A 408 12.96 -24.78 -23.20
N SER A 409 12.87 -25.95 -23.83
CA SER A 409 12.96 -26.05 -25.29
C SER A 409 11.71 -25.53 -26.02
N TYR A 410 10.70 -25.05 -25.30
CA TYR A 410 9.37 -24.73 -25.82
C TYR A 410 9.02 -23.25 -25.58
N SER A 411 8.79 -22.51 -26.67
CA SER A 411 8.10 -21.23 -26.60
C SER A 411 6.59 -21.45 -26.50
N ILE A 412 5.84 -20.41 -26.13
CA ILE A 412 4.37 -20.44 -26.19
C ILE A 412 3.90 -20.88 -27.60
N ASP A 413 4.56 -20.45 -28.67
CA ASP A 413 4.24 -20.90 -30.04
C ASP A 413 4.40 -22.40 -30.23
N GLN A 414 5.47 -22.98 -29.70
CA GLN A 414 5.71 -24.42 -29.78
C GLN A 414 4.67 -25.18 -28.94
N VAL A 415 4.36 -24.71 -27.74
CA VAL A 415 3.28 -25.28 -26.91
C VAL A 415 1.94 -25.23 -27.64
N VAL A 416 1.61 -24.12 -28.30
CA VAL A 416 0.40 -23.99 -29.11
C VAL A 416 0.37 -25.05 -30.22
N GLN A 417 1.45 -25.22 -30.99
CA GLN A 417 1.48 -26.27 -32.03
C GLN A 417 1.31 -27.67 -31.44
N ASP A 418 2.00 -27.98 -30.34
CA ASP A 418 1.88 -29.27 -29.67
C ASP A 418 0.47 -29.52 -29.16
N LEU A 419 -0.23 -28.51 -28.65
CA LEU A 419 -1.64 -28.63 -28.25
C LEU A 419 -2.54 -28.94 -29.45
N ILE A 420 -2.29 -28.31 -30.60
CA ILE A 420 -3.03 -28.57 -31.84
C ILE A 420 -2.83 -30.01 -32.30
N ASP A 421 -1.58 -30.45 -32.37
CA ASP A 421 -1.20 -31.79 -32.83
C ASP A 421 -1.73 -32.89 -31.91
N ASN A 422 -1.71 -32.65 -30.59
CA ASN A 422 -2.19 -33.60 -29.60
C ASN A 422 -3.71 -33.60 -29.42
N SER A 423 -4.39 -32.51 -29.82
CA SER A 423 -5.84 -32.34 -29.78
C SER A 423 -6.49 -32.79 -28.46
N PRO A 424 -6.11 -32.19 -27.31
CA PRO A 424 -6.75 -32.48 -26.03
C PRO A 424 -8.20 -31.97 -26.00
N ASP A 425 -9.04 -32.56 -25.14
CA ASP A 425 -10.39 -32.05 -24.90
C ASP A 425 -10.35 -30.76 -24.06
N LEU A 426 -9.32 -30.62 -23.23
CA LEU A 426 -9.09 -29.48 -22.34
C LEU A 426 -7.60 -29.32 -22.00
N VAL A 427 -7.18 -28.06 -21.86
CA VAL A 427 -5.86 -27.67 -21.34
C VAL A 427 -5.98 -27.29 -19.87
N TYR A 428 -5.31 -28.02 -18.98
CA TYR A 428 -5.15 -27.59 -17.59
C TYR A 428 -3.91 -26.69 -17.49
N PHE A 429 -4.13 -25.40 -17.23
CA PHE A 429 -3.08 -24.38 -17.28
C PHE A 429 -2.77 -23.86 -15.88
N THR A 430 -1.50 -23.93 -15.47
CA THR A 430 -1.08 -23.56 -14.11
C THR A 430 -0.16 -22.34 -14.06
N GLY A 431 0.16 -21.72 -15.20
CA GLY A 431 1.03 -20.54 -15.26
C GLY A 431 0.32 -19.22 -14.92
N PRO A 432 1.01 -18.07 -15.05
CA PRO A 432 0.41 -16.74 -14.91
C PRO A 432 -0.75 -16.47 -15.86
N ALA A 433 -1.70 -15.63 -15.44
CA ALA A 433 -2.88 -15.32 -16.24
C ALA A 433 -2.52 -14.74 -17.61
N GLU A 434 -1.57 -13.81 -17.70
CA GLU A 434 -1.18 -13.18 -18.97
C GLU A 434 -0.73 -14.20 -20.03
N ASP A 435 -0.01 -15.24 -19.61
CA ASP A 435 0.48 -16.30 -20.49
C ASP A 435 -0.68 -17.18 -21.01
N ALA A 436 -1.69 -17.44 -20.17
CA ALA A 436 -2.91 -18.12 -20.61
C ALA A 436 -3.61 -17.31 -21.71
N GLY A 437 -3.68 -15.98 -21.53
CA GLY A 437 -4.32 -15.07 -22.49
C GLY A 437 -3.62 -15.09 -23.83
N LEU A 438 -2.28 -14.99 -23.83
CA LEU A 438 -1.45 -15.07 -25.03
C LEU A 438 -1.58 -16.43 -25.73
N MET A 439 -1.67 -17.52 -24.97
CA MET A 439 -1.86 -18.86 -25.53
C MET A 439 -3.22 -19.01 -26.20
N MET A 440 -4.28 -18.50 -25.58
CA MET A 440 -5.63 -18.51 -26.14
C MET A 440 -5.72 -17.67 -27.42
N GLU A 441 -5.10 -16.48 -27.43
CA GLU A 441 -5.01 -15.62 -28.63
C GLU A 441 -4.36 -16.39 -29.80
N LYS A 442 -3.20 -17.02 -29.56
CA LYS A 442 -2.50 -17.80 -30.59
C LYS A 442 -3.29 -19.02 -31.08
N LEU A 443 -3.99 -19.73 -30.19
CA LEU A 443 -4.90 -20.81 -30.63
C LEU A 443 -6.02 -20.28 -31.53
N ASN A 444 -6.56 -19.11 -31.22
CA ASN A 444 -7.58 -18.46 -32.03
C ASN A 444 -7.05 -18.01 -33.41
N GLU A 445 -5.81 -17.54 -33.52
CA GLU A 445 -5.14 -17.27 -34.80
C GLU A 445 -5.09 -18.52 -35.69
N HIS A 446 -4.94 -19.70 -35.09
CA HIS A 446 -5.02 -21.01 -35.75
C HIS A 446 -6.44 -21.55 -35.93
N GLN A 447 -7.46 -20.76 -35.59
CA GLN A 447 -8.88 -21.13 -35.62
C GLN A 447 -9.21 -22.34 -34.71
N GLN A 448 -8.44 -22.53 -33.65
CA GLN A 448 -8.61 -23.60 -32.67
C GLN A 448 -9.29 -23.06 -31.43
N LYS A 449 -10.45 -23.65 -31.09
CA LYS A 449 -11.20 -23.31 -29.88
C LYS A 449 -11.05 -24.44 -28.87
N MET A 450 -10.10 -24.29 -27.95
CA MET A 450 -9.87 -25.26 -26.86
C MET A 450 -10.47 -24.74 -25.54
N LYS A 451 -10.88 -25.67 -24.68
CA LYS A 451 -11.25 -25.36 -23.30
C LYS A 451 -10.01 -25.26 -22.45
N PHE A 452 -10.00 -24.32 -21.52
CA PHE A 452 -8.95 -24.15 -20.53
C PHE A 452 -9.53 -24.29 -19.12
N MET A 453 -8.79 -24.93 -18.22
CA MET A 453 -9.06 -24.94 -16.78
C MET A 453 -7.82 -24.46 -16.06
N GLY A 454 -7.91 -23.42 -15.23
CA GLY A 454 -6.79 -22.91 -14.46
C GLY A 454 -7.00 -22.84 -12.95
N GLY A 455 -5.94 -22.42 -12.26
CA GLY A 455 -5.93 -22.13 -10.82
C GLY A 455 -6.58 -20.79 -10.48
N ASP A 456 -6.58 -20.46 -9.19
CA ASP A 456 -7.09 -19.21 -8.63
C ASP A 456 -6.40 -17.96 -9.18
N ASN A 457 -5.13 -18.07 -9.58
CA ASN A 457 -4.37 -16.97 -10.15
C ASN A 457 -4.98 -16.40 -11.45
N ILE A 458 -5.77 -17.20 -12.19
CA ILE A 458 -6.51 -16.76 -13.38
C ILE A 458 -7.54 -15.67 -13.05
N TYR A 459 -7.99 -15.57 -11.79
CA TYR A 459 -8.90 -14.51 -11.36
C TYR A 459 -8.35 -13.12 -11.69
N GLN A 460 -7.03 -12.93 -11.72
CA GLN A 460 -6.40 -11.64 -12.05
C GLN A 460 -6.78 -11.11 -13.45
N PHE A 461 -7.29 -11.94 -14.36
CA PHE A 461 -7.89 -11.47 -15.59
C PHE A 461 -9.07 -10.53 -15.39
N VAL A 462 -9.70 -10.47 -14.21
CA VAL A 462 -10.71 -9.45 -13.94
C VAL A 462 -10.16 -8.05 -14.16
N HIS A 463 -8.84 -7.82 -14.07
CA HIS A 463 -8.18 -6.54 -14.34
C HIS A 463 -7.76 -6.34 -15.79
N ALA A 464 -7.84 -7.37 -16.63
CA ALA A 464 -7.49 -7.27 -18.04
C ALA A 464 -8.45 -6.32 -18.80
N PRO A 465 -7.96 -5.60 -19.82
CA PRO A 465 -8.82 -4.78 -20.68
C PRO A 465 -9.95 -5.60 -21.32
N GLN A 466 -11.11 -4.98 -21.52
CA GLN A 466 -12.29 -5.63 -22.08
C GLN A 466 -12.04 -6.32 -23.42
N ALA A 467 -11.26 -5.70 -24.31
CA ALA A 467 -10.92 -6.25 -25.62
C ALA A 467 -10.20 -7.61 -25.51
N SER A 468 -9.41 -7.82 -24.45
CA SER A 468 -8.71 -9.08 -24.19
C SER A 468 -9.63 -10.19 -23.66
N LYS A 469 -10.84 -9.85 -23.18
CA LYS A 469 -11.78 -10.81 -22.57
C LYS A 469 -12.80 -11.41 -23.54
N ALA A 470 -12.91 -10.85 -24.75
CA ALA A 470 -13.88 -11.29 -25.76
C ALA A 470 -13.67 -12.77 -26.21
N GLU A 471 -12.53 -13.35 -25.87
CA GLU A 471 -12.11 -14.70 -26.26
C GLU A 471 -12.12 -15.70 -25.10
N PHE A 472 -12.51 -15.27 -23.89
CA PHE A 472 -12.40 -16.08 -22.67
C PHE A 472 -13.62 -16.96 -22.35
N ASP A 473 -14.59 -17.06 -23.26
CA ASP A 473 -15.77 -17.94 -23.08
C ASP A 473 -15.41 -19.42 -22.84
N ASN A 474 -14.18 -19.83 -23.19
CA ASN A 474 -13.66 -21.18 -22.95
C ASN A 474 -12.69 -21.29 -21.76
N MET A 475 -12.55 -20.22 -20.96
CA MET A 475 -11.69 -20.16 -19.78
C MET A 475 -12.48 -20.46 -18.51
N TYR A 476 -12.20 -21.60 -17.91
CA TYR A 476 -12.67 -22.03 -16.60
C TYR A 476 -11.51 -21.90 -15.61
N PHE A 477 -11.80 -21.60 -14.36
CA PHE A 477 -10.77 -21.57 -13.33
C PHE A 477 -11.33 -21.76 -11.94
N THR A 478 -10.49 -22.24 -11.03
CA THR A 478 -10.86 -22.36 -9.62
C THR A 478 -10.75 -21.01 -8.91
N SER A 479 -11.44 -20.83 -7.79
CA SER A 479 -11.31 -19.65 -6.95
C SER A 479 -11.73 -19.95 -5.51
N TYR A 480 -11.21 -19.17 -4.57
CA TYR A 480 -11.51 -19.33 -3.14
C TYR A 480 -12.59 -18.38 -2.62
N ALA A 481 -12.98 -17.37 -3.41
CA ALA A 481 -14.03 -16.44 -3.07
C ALA A 481 -14.62 -15.75 -4.31
N PHE A 482 -15.88 -15.36 -4.24
CA PHE A 482 -16.57 -14.64 -5.29
C PHE A 482 -17.66 -13.72 -4.69
N PRO A 483 -17.71 -12.43 -5.10
CA PRO A 483 -18.57 -11.41 -4.46
C PRO A 483 -20.08 -11.68 -4.53
N ASP A 484 -20.55 -12.58 -5.40
CA ASP A 484 -21.97 -12.91 -5.52
C ASP A 484 -22.36 -14.24 -4.87
N GLU A 485 -21.45 -14.90 -4.14
CA GLU A 485 -21.72 -16.17 -3.46
C GLU A 485 -22.97 -16.14 -2.58
N TRP A 486 -23.18 -15.04 -1.86
CA TRP A 486 -24.34 -14.85 -0.98
C TRP A 486 -25.67 -14.99 -1.73
N ARG A 487 -25.72 -14.66 -3.03
CA ARG A 487 -26.89 -14.87 -3.88
C ARG A 487 -27.10 -16.34 -4.19
N ALA A 488 -26.03 -17.06 -4.52
CA ALA A 488 -26.08 -18.50 -4.76
C ALA A 488 -26.52 -19.27 -3.50
N GLN A 489 -26.09 -18.79 -2.33
CA GLN A 489 -26.48 -19.31 -1.02
C GLN A 489 -27.89 -18.87 -0.57
N LYS A 490 -28.59 -18.03 -1.36
CA LYS A 490 -29.93 -17.50 -1.05
C LYS A 490 -29.99 -16.72 0.27
N ILE A 491 -28.91 -16.04 0.63
CA ILE A 491 -28.88 -15.11 1.77
C ILE A 491 -29.72 -13.90 1.40
N ALA A 492 -30.71 -13.56 2.23
CA ALA A 492 -31.73 -12.56 1.92
C ALA A 492 -31.18 -11.12 1.83
N GLN A 493 -30.09 -10.83 2.56
CA GLN A 493 -29.44 -9.53 2.59
C GLN A 493 -27.98 -9.68 2.18
N ALA A 494 -27.52 -8.82 1.29
CA ALA A 494 -26.11 -8.76 0.92
C ALA A 494 -25.26 -8.46 2.17
N PRO A 495 -24.10 -9.11 2.34
CA PRO A 495 -23.17 -8.77 3.41
C PRO A 495 -22.77 -7.29 3.38
N ALA A 496 -22.52 -6.70 4.57
CA ALA A 496 -22.19 -5.28 4.72
C ALA A 496 -21.01 -4.86 3.83
N PHE A 497 -19.97 -5.69 3.80
CA PHE A 497 -18.80 -5.55 2.95
C PHE A 497 -19.10 -5.17 1.49
N ILE A 498 -20.16 -5.72 0.87
CA ILE A 498 -20.50 -5.41 -0.54
C ILE A 498 -20.80 -3.91 -0.71
N ASN A 499 -21.50 -3.31 0.27
CA ASN A 499 -21.79 -1.90 0.26
C ASN A 499 -20.60 -1.07 0.75
N ASP A 500 -19.91 -1.54 1.79
CA ASP A 500 -18.80 -0.81 2.41
C ASP A 500 -17.61 -0.70 1.45
N TYR A 501 -17.30 -1.76 0.70
CA TYR A 501 -16.31 -1.76 -0.37
C TYR A 501 -16.64 -0.71 -1.45
N LYS A 502 -17.90 -0.69 -1.94
CA LYS A 502 -18.33 0.29 -2.94
C LYS A 502 -18.26 1.72 -2.41
N GLN A 503 -18.66 1.95 -1.15
CA GLN A 503 -18.61 3.27 -0.53
C GLN A 503 -17.18 3.75 -0.31
N ALA A 504 -16.26 2.85 0.02
CA ALA A 504 -14.85 3.18 0.20
C ALA A 504 -14.18 3.54 -1.13
N PHE A 505 -14.40 2.76 -2.18
CA PHE A 505 -13.60 2.84 -3.41
C PHE A 505 -14.30 3.52 -4.59
N ASN A 506 -15.62 3.73 -4.53
CA ASN A 506 -16.39 4.55 -5.48
C ASN A 506 -17.44 5.45 -4.79
N PRO A 507 -17.03 6.29 -3.82
CA PRO A 507 -17.97 7.12 -3.04
C PRO A 507 -18.81 8.05 -3.92
N ASP A 508 -18.21 8.60 -4.98
CA ASP A 508 -18.82 9.61 -5.85
C ASP A 508 -19.48 9.02 -7.10
N LEU A 509 -19.45 7.70 -7.28
CA LEU A 509 -19.99 7.00 -8.45
C LEU A 509 -19.40 7.48 -9.79
N THR A 510 -18.14 7.90 -9.79
CA THR A 510 -17.44 8.49 -10.94
C THR A 510 -16.70 7.46 -11.80
N HIS A 511 -16.38 6.30 -11.24
CA HIS A 511 -15.70 5.23 -11.98
C HIS A 511 -16.63 4.56 -13.00
N THR A 512 -16.11 4.32 -14.20
CA THR A 512 -16.84 3.71 -15.32
C THR A 512 -16.05 2.55 -15.93
N GLY A 513 -16.74 1.57 -16.51
CA GLY A 513 -16.13 0.44 -17.20
C GLY A 513 -16.10 -0.81 -16.33
N ASN A 514 -14.95 -1.49 -16.32
CA ASN A 514 -14.73 -2.72 -15.56
C ASN A 514 -14.95 -2.47 -14.05
N PRO A 515 -15.94 -3.12 -13.37
CA PRO A 515 -16.36 -2.74 -12.02
C PRO A 515 -15.41 -3.14 -10.90
N TYR A 516 -14.45 -4.02 -11.21
CA TYR A 516 -13.45 -4.50 -10.25
C TYR A 516 -12.58 -3.33 -9.74
N THR A 517 -12.04 -3.46 -8.53
CA THR A 517 -11.22 -2.43 -7.83
C THR A 517 -12.00 -1.26 -7.22
N TYR A 518 -13.27 -1.01 -7.59
CA TYR A 518 -14.01 0.14 -7.04
C TYR A 518 -15.49 -0.08 -6.69
N THR A 519 -16.22 -0.93 -7.43
CA THR A 519 -17.62 -1.27 -7.09
C THR A 519 -17.82 -2.75 -6.84
N ARG A 520 -16.85 -3.57 -7.24
CA ARG A 520 -16.84 -5.01 -7.09
C ARG A 520 -15.47 -5.44 -6.60
N SER A 521 -15.44 -6.21 -5.52
CA SER A 521 -14.23 -6.85 -5.04
C SER A 521 -13.91 -8.09 -5.88
N ASP A 522 -12.64 -8.44 -5.96
CA ASP A 522 -12.19 -9.73 -6.49
C ASP A 522 -12.11 -10.78 -5.36
N SER A 523 -11.56 -11.97 -5.65
CA SER A 523 -11.35 -13.00 -4.63
C SER A 523 -10.32 -12.55 -3.58
N VAL A 524 -9.27 -11.86 -3.97
CA VAL A 524 -8.15 -11.51 -3.09
C VAL A 524 -8.57 -10.48 -2.04
N ALA A 525 -9.34 -9.47 -2.43
CA ALA A 525 -9.94 -8.50 -1.51
C ALA A 525 -10.87 -9.16 -0.49
N ILE A 526 -11.68 -10.13 -0.91
CA ILE A 526 -12.55 -10.88 0.00
C ILE A 526 -11.72 -11.69 1.01
N LEU A 527 -10.66 -12.36 0.56
CA LEU A 527 -9.78 -13.13 1.44
C LEU A 527 -8.99 -12.23 2.40
N GLY A 528 -8.50 -11.08 1.93
CA GLY A 528 -7.88 -10.06 2.78
C GLY A 528 -8.82 -9.58 3.88
N TYR A 529 -10.07 -9.28 3.52
CA TYR A 529 -11.11 -8.92 4.47
C TYR A 529 -11.38 -10.03 5.49
N ASP A 530 -11.62 -11.26 5.05
CA ASP A 530 -11.93 -12.39 5.91
C ASP A 530 -10.79 -12.73 6.88
N ALA A 531 -9.54 -12.67 6.41
CA ALA A 531 -8.36 -12.93 7.24
C ALA A 531 -8.24 -11.89 8.37
N THR A 532 -8.44 -10.60 8.05
CA THR A 532 -8.42 -9.53 9.06
C THR A 532 -9.65 -9.57 9.95
N LEU A 533 -10.83 -9.89 9.43
CA LEU A 533 -12.05 -10.03 10.23
C LEU A 533 -11.92 -11.19 11.23
N LEU A 534 -11.37 -12.32 10.80
CA LEU A 534 -11.07 -13.46 11.67
C LEU A 534 -10.15 -13.05 12.83
N LEU A 535 -9.08 -12.28 12.54
CA LEU A 535 -8.21 -11.73 13.56
C LEU A 535 -8.95 -10.78 14.49
N ASN A 536 -9.67 -9.79 13.95
CA ASN A 536 -10.45 -8.82 14.71
C ASN A 536 -11.38 -9.51 15.71
N LYS A 537 -12.19 -10.46 15.23
CA LYS A 537 -13.13 -11.26 16.04
C LYS A 537 -12.43 -12.13 17.08
N SER A 538 -11.21 -12.57 16.79
CA SER A 538 -10.39 -13.33 17.74
C SER A 538 -9.72 -12.47 18.80
N THR A 539 -9.62 -11.16 18.60
CA THR A 539 -9.13 -10.24 19.64
C THR A 539 -10.24 -9.78 20.59
N GLU A 540 -11.49 -9.84 20.16
CA GLU A 540 -12.64 -9.43 20.98
C GLU A 540 -12.68 -10.23 22.30
N GLN A 541 -12.91 -9.51 23.40
CA GLN A 541 -13.10 -10.08 24.75
C GLN A 541 -11.87 -10.80 25.33
N LEU A 542 -10.66 -10.65 24.76
CA LEU A 542 -9.44 -11.14 25.39
C LEU A 542 -9.00 -10.20 26.54
N PRO A 543 -8.91 -10.67 27.79
CA PRO A 543 -8.51 -9.83 28.93
C PRO A 543 -7.07 -9.29 28.80
N GLN A 544 -6.20 -10.06 28.18
CA GLN A 544 -4.83 -9.69 27.84
C GLN A 544 -4.55 -10.19 26.43
N LEU A 545 -4.35 -9.27 25.49
CA LEU A 545 -3.98 -9.62 24.12
C LEU A 545 -2.46 -9.84 24.04
N THR A 546 -2.09 -11.07 23.72
CA THR A 546 -0.73 -11.50 23.35
C THR A 546 -0.79 -12.39 22.10
N PRO A 547 0.31 -12.54 21.35
CA PRO A 547 0.38 -13.49 20.25
C PRO A 547 -0.11 -14.91 20.64
N THR A 548 0.30 -15.40 21.80
CA THR A 548 -0.10 -16.72 22.32
C THR A 548 -1.60 -16.82 22.61
N THR A 549 -2.20 -15.84 23.28
CA THR A 549 -3.65 -15.87 23.58
C THR A 549 -4.49 -15.73 22.32
N LEU A 550 -4.01 -14.95 21.35
CA LEU A 550 -4.65 -14.83 20.04
C LEU A 550 -4.58 -16.15 19.27
N TRP A 551 -3.42 -16.80 19.23
CA TRP A 551 -3.26 -18.12 18.63
C TRP A 551 -4.21 -19.15 19.25
N GLN A 552 -4.29 -19.20 20.59
CA GLN A 552 -5.21 -20.09 21.29
C GLN A 552 -6.67 -19.83 20.92
N ARG A 553 -7.05 -18.57 20.71
CA ARG A 553 -8.41 -18.20 20.28
C ARG A 553 -8.69 -18.64 18.85
N LEU A 554 -7.73 -18.45 17.94
CA LEU A 554 -7.84 -18.90 16.54
C LEU A 554 -8.05 -20.41 16.44
N LEU A 555 -7.34 -21.19 17.28
CA LEU A 555 -7.50 -22.64 17.33
C LEU A 555 -8.87 -23.13 17.85
N GLN A 556 -9.73 -22.25 18.37
CA GLN A 556 -11.08 -22.61 18.79
C GLN A 556 -12.08 -22.69 17.63
N TYR A 557 -11.75 -22.14 16.46
CA TYR A 557 -12.56 -22.33 15.26
C TYR A 557 -12.33 -23.73 14.69
N THR A 558 -13.13 -24.66 15.18
CA THR A 558 -13.09 -26.09 14.80
C THR A 558 -14.28 -26.43 13.92
N PRO A 559 -14.32 -27.59 13.24
CA PRO A 559 -15.48 -27.96 12.43
C PRO A 559 -16.81 -28.01 13.22
N ALA A 560 -16.74 -28.21 14.55
CA ALA A 560 -17.91 -28.16 15.41
C ALA A 560 -18.36 -26.73 15.79
N GLN A 561 -17.46 -25.75 15.67
CA GLN A 561 -17.67 -24.34 15.98
C GLN A 561 -16.92 -23.46 14.95
N PRO A 562 -17.36 -23.47 13.68
CA PRO A 562 -16.68 -22.73 12.61
C PRO A 562 -16.88 -21.23 12.79
N PHE A 563 -15.93 -20.45 12.28
CA PHE A 563 -16.12 -19.03 12.05
C PHE A 563 -17.06 -18.85 10.85
N LYS A 564 -18.21 -18.21 11.07
CA LYS A 564 -19.31 -18.08 10.08
C LYS A 564 -19.48 -16.69 9.49
N ASP A 565 -18.70 -15.73 9.96
CA ASP A 565 -18.81 -14.33 9.49
C ASP A 565 -17.96 -14.08 8.24
N GLY A 566 -17.22 -15.08 7.76
CA GLY A 566 -16.41 -14.99 6.54
C GLY A 566 -17.27 -14.96 5.28
N LEU A 567 -16.92 -14.07 4.35
CA LEU A 567 -17.59 -13.89 3.07
C LEU A 567 -17.25 -14.99 2.06
N SER A 568 -16.03 -15.52 2.13
CA SER A 568 -15.54 -16.68 1.36
C SER A 568 -16.01 -18.02 1.94
N GLY A 569 -16.97 -17.98 2.85
CA GLY A 569 -17.54 -19.12 3.53
C GLY A 569 -16.89 -19.46 4.88
N GLN A 570 -17.36 -20.56 5.48
CA GLN A 570 -16.99 -21.01 6.81
C GLN A 570 -15.49 -21.32 6.93
N ILE A 571 -14.88 -20.80 7.99
CA ILE A 571 -13.47 -21.05 8.32
C ILE A 571 -13.39 -21.88 9.59
N ALA A 572 -12.78 -23.05 9.50
CA ALA A 572 -12.54 -23.95 10.64
C ALA A 572 -11.27 -24.74 10.41
N PHE A 573 -10.59 -25.13 11.48
CA PHE A 573 -9.32 -25.85 11.42
C PHE A 573 -9.40 -27.17 12.18
N THR A 574 -8.87 -28.23 11.57
CA THR A 574 -8.68 -29.50 12.27
C THR A 574 -7.34 -29.47 13.02
N PRO A 575 -7.26 -29.96 14.26
CA PRO A 575 -5.98 -30.05 14.97
C PRO A 575 -4.92 -30.77 14.13
N GLY A 576 -3.73 -30.17 14.00
CA GLY A 576 -2.64 -30.73 13.20
C GLY A 576 -2.68 -30.38 11.71
N THR A 577 -3.56 -29.47 11.29
CA THR A 577 -3.60 -28.93 9.93
C THR A 577 -3.44 -27.41 9.94
N SER A 578 -2.88 -26.87 8.86
CA SER A 578 -2.77 -25.42 8.63
C SER A 578 -3.70 -24.90 7.53
N THR A 579 -4.60 -25.74 7.03
CA THR A 579 -5.57 -25.41 5.99
C THR A 579 -6.98 -25.58 6.54
N PRO A 580 -7.98 -24.87 6.00
CA PRO A 580 -9.32 -24.92 6.51
C PRO A 580 -9.95 -26.29 6.21
N ASN A 581 -10.74 -26.79 7.15
CA ASN A 581 -11.45 -28.05 7.02
C ASN A 581 -12.60 -27.92 6.04
N ASN A 582 -12.51 -28.62 4.90
CA ASN A 582 -13.58 -28.70 3.90
C ASN A 582 -14.13 -27.31 3.54
N LYS A 583 -13.28 -26.30 3.34
CA LYS A 583 -13.74 -25.02 2.82
C LYS A 583 -14.00 -25.15 1.32
N ALA A 584 -15.00 -24.41 0.82
CA ALA A 584 -15.40 -24.51 -0.57
C ALA A 584 -14.33 -24.04 -1.55
N VAL A 585 -14.26 -24.72 -2.71
CA VAL A 585 -13.54 -24.24 -3.89
C VAL A 585 -14.58 -23.99 -4.98
N LEU A 586 -14.55 -22.78 -5.54
CA LEU A 586 -15.45 -22.40 -6.61
C LEU A 586 -14.84 -22.76 -7.96
N VAL A 587 -15.70 -23.02 -8.94
CA VAL A 587 -15.30 -22.93 -10.35
C VAL A 587 -16.02 -21.74 -10.96
N LEU A 588 -15.24 -20.89 -11.59
CA LEU A 588 -15.67 -19.66 -12.25
C LEU A 588 -15.43 -19.77 -13.76
N GLN A 589 -16.16 -18.96 -14.51
CA GLN A 589 -15.97 -18.80 -15.94
C GLN A 589 -15.97 -17.30 -16.27
N ILE A 590 -15.13 -16.91 -17.23
CA ILE A 590 -15.19 -15.57 -17.81
C ILE A 590 -16.15 -15.63 -19.00
N GLN A 591 -17.26 -14.88 -18.96
CA GLN A 591 -18.19 -14.78 -20.09
C GLN A 591 -18.51 -13.31 -20.37
N SER A 592 -18.42 -12.91 -21.64
CA SER A 592 -19.01 -11.65 -22.13
C SER A 592 -18.91 -10.46 -21.15
N GLU A 593 -17.68 -10.17 -20.69
CA GLU A 593 -17.28 -9.06 -19.80
C GLU A 593 -17.32 -9.29 -18.29
N LEU A 594 -17.97 -10.33 -17.78
CA LEU A 594 -18.06 -10.62 -16.34
C LEU A 594 -17.58 -12.03 -15.99
N THR A 595 -16.98 -12.15 -14.81
CA THR A 595 -16.72 -13.44 -14.20
C THR A 595 -17.99 -13.91 -13.52
N HIS A 596 -18.34 -15.18 -13.73
CA HIS A 596 -19.50 -15.83 -13.13
C HIS A 596 -19.07 -17.06 -12.35
N ALA A 597 -19.64 -17.25 -11.16
CA ALA A 597 -19.59 -18.55 -10.49
C ALA A 597 -20.53 -19.52 -11.19
N ILE A 598 -19.98 -20.65 -11.64
CA ILE A 598 -20.68 -21.67 -12.41
C ILE A 598 -20.87 -22.97 -11.62
N ALA A 599 -19.97 -23.25 -10.67
CA ALA A 599 -20.10 -24.38 -9.76
C ALA A 599 -19.42 -24.10 -8.41
N VAL A 600 -19.84 -24.88 -7.42
CA VAL A 600 -19.20 -24.97 -6.11
C VAL A 600 -18.78 -26.41 -5.96
N GLU A 601 -17.48 -26.65 -6.01
CA GLU A 601 -16.91 -27.98 -5.95
C GLU A 601 -16.47 -28.25 -4.51
N ALA A 602 -17.35 -28.97 -3.80
CA ALA A 602 -17.21 -29.40 -2.41
C ALA A 602 -17.09 -28.26 -1.37
N GLY A 603 -17.20 -28.64 -0.09
CA GLY A 603 -16.94 -27.78 1.07
C GLY A 603 -18.13 -27.03 1.67
N TYR A 604 -17.89 -26.38 2.80
CA TYR A 604 -18.84 -25.60 3.56
C TYR A 604 -18.73 -24.11 3.20
N PHE A 605 -19.88 -23.51 2.92
CA PHE A 605 -20.08 -22.07 2.93
C PHE A 605 -20.45 -21.58 4.32
#